data_AF-A0A8T5UPJ4-F1
#
_entry.id   AF-A0A8T5UPJ4-F1
#
_cell.length_a   1.000
_cell.length_b   1.000
_cell.length_c   1.000
_cell.angle_alpha   90.00
_cell.angle_beta   90.00
_cell.angle_gamma   90.00
#
_symmetry.space_group_name_H-M   'P 1'
#
loop_
_entity.id
_entity.type
_entity.pdbx_description
1 polymer ?
#
loop_
_entity_poly.entity_id
_entity_poly.type
_entity_poly.pdbx_seq_one_letter_code
_entity_poly.pdbx_strand_id
1 'polypeptide(L)'
;MIGPKKYRKQLFDLGIEGMEIDVSTIDNAMDTLNKLNEIEKVLKKIRYNVRTDIRRIRLDYMAKLQEVDKSANKKSGLFGRKKSVSKIVQEKKMLTKERNLTIATYDVVENTIDDYLDQIENSRYYIKNSIQRRVG
;
A
#
# COMPACT_ATOMS: atom_id res chain seq x y z
N MET A 1 11.10 5.20 5.41
CA MET A 1 9.72 4.77 5.18
C MET A 1 9.00 5.94 4.54
N ILE A 2 8.32 5.74 3.42
CA ILE A 2 7.52 6.79 2.80
C ILE A 2 6.18 6.82 3.52
N GLY A 3 5.70 8.00 3.90
CA GLY A 3 4.39 8.14 4.56
C GLY A 3 3.23 7.89 3.57
N PRO A 4 2.06 7.41 4.03
CA PRO A 4 0.89 7.14 3.17
C PRO A 4 0.46 8.35 2.33
N LYS A 5 0.56 9.56 2.89
CA LYS A 5 0.26 10.82 2.19
C LYS A 5 1.12 11.01 0.94
N LYS A 6 2.40 10.61 0.99
CA LYS A 6 3.32 10.75 -0.15
C LYS A 6 3.00 9.71 -1.23
N TYR A 7 2.60 8.49 -0.86
CA TYR A 7 2.09 7.53 -1.85
C TYR A 7 0.79 8.00 -2.50
N ARG A 8 -0.18 8.52 -1.72
CA ARG A 8 -1.40 9.12 -2.29
C ARG A 8 -1.10 10.22 -3.28
N LYS A 9 -0.14 11.10 -2.95
CA LYS A 9 0.33 12.12 -3.89
C LYS A 9 0.92 11.50 -5.16
N GLN A 10 1.78 10.49 -5.03
CA GLN A 10 2.32 9.79 -6.21
C GLN A 10 1.23 9.20 -7.09
N LEU A 11 0.15 8.64 -6.51
CA LEU A 11 -0.98 8.12 -7.27
C LEU A 11 -1.75 9.24 -7.98
N PHE A 12 -2.00 10.35 -7.29
CA PHE A 12 -2.64 11.52 -7.89
C PHE A 12 -1.81 12.09 -9.05
N ASP A 13 -0.50 12.21 -8.86
CA ASP A 13 0.44 12.74 -9.86
C ASP A 13 0.56 11.83 -11.11
N LEU A 14 0.05 10.59 -11.08
CA LEU A 14 -0.03 9.73 -12.28
C LEU A 14 -1.11 10.19 -13.27
N GLY A 15 -2.07 11.02 -12.83
CA GLY A 15 -3.13 11.52 -13.72
C GLY A 15 -4.03 10.43 -14.30
N ILE A 16 -4.22 9.31 -13.56
CA ILE A 16 -5.11 8.22 -13.97
C ILE A 16 -6.57 8.70 -13.93
N GLU A 17 -6.92 9.48 -12.91
CA GLU A 17 -8.23 10.13 -12.80
C GLU A 17 -8.38 11.15 -13.94
N GLY A 18 -9.30 10.88 -14.87
CA GLY A 18 -9.53 11.71 -16.05
C GLY A 18 -8.77 11.26 -17.31
N MET A 19 -8.05 10.14 -17.27
CA MET A 19 -7.47 9.55 -18.48
C MET A 19 -8.57 9.06 -19.43
N GLU A 20 -8.59 9.58 -20.66
CA GLU A 20 -9.51 9.13 -21.69
C GLU A 20 -8.96 7.92 -22.45
N ILE A 21 -9.84 6.95 -22.72
CA ILE A 21 -9.53 5.78 -23.55
C ILE A 21 -9.93 6.11 -24.98
N ASP A 22 -8.99 6.64 -25.76
CA ASP A 22 -9.22 6.95 -27.18
C ASP A 22 -8.89 5.74 -28.06
N VAL A 23 -9.93 5.20 -28.71
CA VAL A 23 -9.84 4.12 -29.69
C VAL A 23 -10.37 4.54 -31.06
N SER A 24 -10.45 5.85 -31.33
CA SER A 24 -10.98 6.40 -32.59
C SER A 24 -10.16 5.94 -33.82
N THR A 25 -8.85 5.76 -33.68
CA THR A 25 -7.95 5.18 -34.69
C THR A 25 -7.12 4.03 -34.08
N ILE A 26 -6.49 3.22 -34.94
CA ILE A 26 -5.56 2.17 -34.47
C ILE A 26 -4.36 2.82 -33.77
N ASP A 27 -3.84 3.92 -34.30
CA ASP A 27 -2.70 4.64 -33.72
C ASP A 27 -3.05 5.17 -32.32
N ASN A 28 -4.20 5.82 -32.16
CA ASN A 28 -4.66 6.34 -30.86
C ASN A 28 -4.88 5.21 -29.85
N ALA A 29 -5.41 4.07 -30.31
CA ALA A 29 -5.59 2.87 -29.49
C ALA A 29 -4.25 2.31 -29.01
N MET A 30 -3.23 2.25 -29.89
CA MET A 30 -1.89 1.78 -29.55
C MET A 30 -1.16 2.74 -28.60
N ASP A 31 -1.28 4.05 -28.82
CA ASP A 31 -0.73 5.07 -27.94
C ASP A 31 -1.36 5.00 -26.53
N THR A 32 -2.68 4.85 -26.46
CA THR A 32 -3.39 4.67 -25.19
C THR A 32 -2.90 3.40 -24.48
N LEU A 33 -2.74 2.29 -25.21
CA LEU A 33 -2.23 1.04 -24.65
C LEU A 33 -0.81 1.20 -24.08
N ASN A 34 0.07 1.93 -24.78
CA ASN A 34 1.42 2.22 -24.32
C ASN A 34 1.42 3.05 -23.03
N LYS A 35 0.59 4.09 -22.96
CA LYS A 35 0.45 4.90 -21.74
C LYS A 35 -0.03 4.06 -20.54
N LEU A 36 -1.03 3.21 -20.75
CA LEU A 36 -1.54 2.30 -19.72
C LEU A 36 -0.44 1.33 -19.23
N ASN A 37 0.41 0.81 -20.13
CA ASN A 37 1.52 -0.06 -19.75
C ASN A 37 2.57 0.66 -18.90
N GLU A 38 2.88 1.92 -19.20
CA GLU A 38 3.82 2.72 -18.39
C GLU A 38 3.23 3.02 -17.01
N ILE A 39 1.95 3.39 -16.92
CA ILE A 39 1.26 3.60 -15.65
C ILE A 39 1.28 2.31 -14.81
N GLU A 40 0.98 1.15 -15.40
CA GLU A 40 1.01 -0.14 -14.71
C GLU A 40 2.39 -0.43 -14.10
N LYS A 41 3.47 -0.17 -14.83
CA LYS A 41 4.84 -0.34 -14.32
C LYS A 41 5.08 0.52 -13.08
N VAL A 42 4.63 1.78 -13.11
CA VAL A 42 4.80 2.69 -11.97
C VAL A 42 3.93 2.24 -10.79
N LEU A 43 2.67 1.87 -11.02
CA LEU A 43 1.76 1.34 -9.98
C LEU A 43 2.35 0.10 -9.30
N LYS A 44 2.87 -0.86 -10.06
CA LYS A 44 3.52 -2.06 -9.51
C LYS A 44 4.72 -1.71 -8.62
N LYS A 45 5.53 -0.72 -9.01
CA LYS A 45 6.65 -0.23 -8.20
C LYS A 45 6.16 0.44 -6.90
N ILE A 46 5.12 1.27 -6.98
CA ILE A 46 4.52 1.90 -5.80
C ILE A 46 3.98 0.83 -4.85
N ARG A 47 3.23 -0.16 -5.36
CA ARG A 47 2.68 -1.27 -4.56
C ARG A 47 3.76 -2.04 -3.83
N TYR A 48 4.86 -2.35 -4.51
CA TYR A 48 6.02 -3.01 -3.89
C TYR A 48 6.58 -2.20 -2.71
N ASN A 49 6.72 -0.89 -2.88
CA ASN A 49 7.22 0.00 -1.82
C ASN A 49 6.25 0.09 -0.63
N VAL A 50 4.94 0.20 -0.90
CA VAL A 50 3.88 0.19 0.13
C VAL A 50 3.95 -1.10 0.96
N ARG A 51 4.01 -2.27 0.30
CA ARG A 51 4.14 -3.58 0.97
C ARG A 51 5.42 -3.68 1.81
N THR A 52 6.52 -3.13 1.30
CA THR A 52 7.81 -3.10 2.01
C THR A 52 7.71 -2.25 3.27
N ASP A 53 7.09 -1.08 3.19
CA ASP A 53 6.87 -0.19 4.32
C ASP A 53 5.91 -0.83 5.36
N ILE A 54 4.82 -1.48 4.94
CA ILE A 54 3.94 -2.27 5.82
C ILE A 54 4.73 -3.37 6.55
N ARG A 55 5.57 -4.12 5.84
CA ARG A 55 6.41 -5.17 6.43
C ARG A 55 7.35 -4.59 7.49
N ARG A 56 7.97 -3.44 7.20
CA ARG A 56 8.84 -2.75 8.15
C ARG A 56 8.07 -2.31 9.40
N ILE A 57 6.88 -1.74 9.25
CA ILE A 57 6.00 -1.38 10.38
C ILE A 57 5.72 -2.62 11.24
N ARG A 58 5.36 -3.75 10.62
CA ARG A 58 5.12 -5.00 11.37
C ARG A 58 6.34 -5.41 12.19
N LEU A 59 7.53 -5.37 11.62
CA LEU A 59 8.78 -5.70 12.32
C LEU A 59 9.08 -4.72 13.47
N ASP A 60 8.93 -3.42 13.24
CA ASP A 60 9.17 -2.39 14.27
C ASP A 60 8.24 -2.60 15.48
N TYR A 61 6.96 -2.90 15.25
CA TYR A 61 6.02 -3.19 16.34
C TYR A 61 6.25 -4.55 17.00
N MET A 62 6.73 -5.56 16.27
CA MET A 62 7.17 -6.81 16.89
C MET A 62 8.32 -6.58 17.87
N ALA A 63 9.30 -5.76 17.49
CA ALA A 63 10.41 -5.39 18.37
C ALA A 63 9.89 -4.63 19.61
N LYS A 64 8.99 -3.66 19.45
CA LYS A 64 8.35 -2.96 20.58
C LYS A 64 7.64 -3.92 21.53
N LEU A 65 6.88 -4.88 21.01
CA LEU A 65 6.18 -5.89 21.82
C LEU A 65 7.16 -6.78 22.59
N GLN A 66 8.26 -7.19 21.96
CA GLN A 66 9.33 -7.95 22.63
C GLN A 66 9.98 -7.15 23.75
N GLU A 67 10.17 -5.83 23.59
CA GLU A 67 10.68 -4.97 24.67
C GLU A 67 9.70 -4.87 25.84
N VAL A 68 8.39 -4.84 25.58
CA VAL A 68 7.38 -4.93 26.65
C VAL A 68 7.54 -6.25 27.42
N ASP A 69 7.72 -7.37 26.73
CA ASP A 69 7.94 -8.69 27.34
C ASP A 69 9.23 -8.77 28.16
N LYS A 70 10.34 -8.23 27.65
CA LYS A 70 11.60 -8.14 28.39
C LYS A 70 11.45 -7.26 29.64
N SER A 71 10.74 -6.13 29.52
CA SER A 71 10.50 -5.19 30.63
C SER A 71 9.59 -5.78 31.72
N ALA A 72 8.65 -6.65 31.36
CA ALA A 72 7.78 -7.36 32.30
C ALA A 72 8.59 -8.26 33.26
N ASN A 73 9.70 -8.82 32.76
CA ASN A 73 10.54 -9.76 33.51
C ASN A 73 11.68 -9.09 34.29
N LYS A 74 12.00 -7.82 34.01
CA LYS A 74 13.05 -7.06 34.73
C LYS A 74 12.49 -6.37 35.99
N LYS A 75 13.16 -6.55 37.13
CA LYS A 75 13.00 -5.64 38.29
C LYS A 75 13.67 -4.31 37.95
N SER A 76 12.95 -3.19 38.06
CA SER A 76 13.51 -1.86 37.75
C SER A 76 14.36 -1.32 38.92
N GLY A 77 15.63 -1.74 39.01
CA GLY A 77 16.57 -1.24 40.04
C GLY A 77 16.37 -1.82 41.44
N LEU A 78 17.21 -1.37 42.39
CA LEU A 78 17.31 -1.86 43.79
C LEU A 78 15.98 -1.76 44.59
N PHE A 79 15.03 -0.94 44.14
CA PHE A 79 13.69 -0.77 44.75
C PHE A 79 12.51 -0.97 43.76
N GLY A 80 12.76 -1.54 42.59
CA GLY A 80 11.75 -1.64 41.53
C GLY A 80 10.70 -2.74 41.71
N ARG A 81 9.42 -2.36 41.82
CA ARG A 81 8.30 -3.29 41.68
C ARG A 81 8.15 -3.72 40.21
N LYS A 82 7.93 -5.02 39.97
CA LYS A 82 7.57 -5.54 38.64
C LYS A 82 6.31 -4.82 38.13
N LYS A 83 6.24 -4.54 36.82
CA LYS A 83 4.98 -4.08 36.21
C LYS A 83 3.89 -5.11 36.48
N SER A 84 2.71 -4.65 36.89
CA SER A 84 1.54 -5.51 37.06
C SER A 84 1.13 -6.11 35.71
N VAL A 85 0.61 -7.35 35.72
CA VAL A 85 0.11 -8.03 34.51
C VAL A 85 -0.88 -7.17 33.72
N SER A 86 -1.82 -6.51 34.40
CA SER A 86 -2.80 -5.62 33.77
C SER A 86 -2.16 -4.51 32.93
N LYS A 87 -1.14 -3.82 33.47
CA LYS A 87 -0.39 -2.77 32.74
C LYS A 87 0.32 -3.32 31.50
N ILE A 88 0.94 -4.50 31.60
CA ILE A 88 1.63 -5.15 30.48
C ILE A 88 0.63 -5.47 29.35
N VAL A 89 -0.53 -6.06 29.71
CA VAL A 89 -1.60 -6.39 28.76
C VAL A 89 -2.12 -5.12 28.08
N GLN A 90 -2.34 -4.05 28.85
CA GLN A 90 -2.81 -2.78 28.30
C GLN A 90 -1.79 -2.16 27.31
N GLU A 91 -0.51 -2.17 27.65
CA GLU A 91 0.57 -1.65 26.80
C GLU A 91 0.65 -2.42 25.48
N LYS A 92 0.61 -3.76 25.53
CA LYS A 92 0.56 -4.60 24.31
C LYS A 92 -0.68 -4.32 23.45
N LYS A 93 -1.84 -4.14 24.08
CA LYS A 93 -3.10 -3.83 23.38
C LYS A 93 -3.01 -2.47 22.68
N MET A 94 -2.43 -1.46 23.34
CA MET A 94 -2.22 -0.13 22.73
C MET A 94 -1.27 -0.20 21.53
N LEU A 95 -0.13 -0.88 21.68
CA LEU A 95 0.83 -1.08 20.57
C LEU A 95 0.19 -1.81 19.38
N THR A 96 -0.63 -2.83 19.65
CA THR A 96 -1.36 -3.56 18.60
C THR A 96 -2.36 -2.67 17.89
N LYS A 97 -3.11 -1.85 18.64
CA LYS A 97 -4.07 -0.89 18.08
C LYS A 97 -3.36 0.16 17.21
N GLU A 98 -2.27 0.74 17.70
CA GLU A 98 -1.47 1.74 16.99
C GLU A 98 -0.88 1.17 15.69
N ARG A 99 -0.32 -0.06 15.74
CA ARG A 99 0.14 -0.78 14.56
C ARG A 99 -0.97 -0.94 13.52
N ASN A 100 -2.13 -1.44 13.94
CA ASN A 100 -3.24 -1.71 13.04
C ASN A 100 -3.76 -0.42 12.40
N LEU A 101 -3.90 0.66 13.16
CA LEU A 101 -4.29 1.97 12.63
C LEU A 101 -3.24 2.52 11.64
N THR A 102 -1.96 2.33 11.95
CA THR A 102 -0.88 2.75 11.05
C THR A 102 -0.97 1.98 9.72
N ILE A 103 -1.04 0.65 9.77
CA ILE A 103 -1.12 -0.22 8.58
C ILE A 103 -2.38 0.09 7.76
N ALA A 104 -3.53 0.31 8.40
CA ALA A 104 -4.78 0.61 7.70
C ALA A 104 -4.67 1.83 6.76
N THR A 105 -3.84 2.82 7.10
CA THR A 105 -3.61 3.97 6.21
C THR A 105 -2.81 3.65 4.96
N TYR A 106 -1.97 2.61 5.00
CA TYR A 106 -1.28 2.06 3.84
C TYR A 106 -2.16 1.09 3.05
N ASP A 107 -3.01 0.31 3.73
CA ASP A 107 -3.97 -0.60 3.08
C ASP A 107 -4.90 0.17 2.13
N VAL A 108 -5.35 1.38 2.52
CA VAL A 108 -6.11 2.27 1.61
C VAL A 108 -5.34 2.56 0.32
N VAL A 109 -4.03 2.82 0.42
CA VAL A 109 -3.18 3.09 -0.76
C VAL A 109 -3.03 1.84 -1.61
N GLU A 110 -2.79 0.69 -0.98
CA GLU A 110 -2.66 -0.59 -1.69
C GLU A 110 -3.95 -0.94 -2.45
N ASN A 111 -5.11 -0.80 -1.80
CA ASN A 111 -6.40 -1.05 -2.44
C ASN A 111 -6.64 -0.11 -3.64
N THR A 112 -6.34 1.19 -3.50
CA THR A 112 -6.44 2.12 -4.65
C THR A 112 -5.54 1.70 -5.81
N ILE A 113 -4.34 1.20 -5.53
CA ILE A 113 -3.44 0.71 -6.58
C ILE A 113 -4.03 -0.53 -7.26
N ASP A 114 -4.56 -1.47 -6.48
CA ASP A 114 -5.17 -2.69 -7.02
C ASP A 114 -6.41 -2.35 -7.88
N ASP A 115 -7.26 -1.42 -7.43
CA ASP A 115 -8.40 -0.91 -8.21
C ASP A 115 -7.96 -0.31 -9.56
N TYR A 116 -6.86 0.46 -9.58
CA TYR A 116 -6.32 1.03 -10.81
C TYR A 116 -5.72 -0.03 -11.73
N LEU A 117 -5.06 -1.04 -11.18
CA LEU A 117 -4.51 -2.14 -11.98
C LEU A 117 -5.64 -2.92 -12.67
N ASP A 118 -6.74 -3.19 -11.96
CA ASP A 118 -7.91 -3.87 -12.51
C ASP A 118 -8.58 -3.03 -13.61
N GLN A 119 -8.71 -1.71 -13.43
CA GLN A 119 -9.22 -0.80 -14.46
C GLN A 119 -8.33 -0.75 -15.71
N ILE A 120 -7.01 -0.77 -15.53
CA ILE A 120 -6.05 -0.84 -16.64
C ILE A 120 -6.20 -2.14 -17.42
N GLU A 121 -6.35 -3.27 -16.73
CA GLU A 121 -6.54 -4.57 -17.37
C GLU A 121 -7.84 -4.62 -18.20
N ASN A 122 -8.95 -4.14 -17.63
CA ASN A 122 -10.23 -4.03 -18.32
C ASN A 122 -10.14 -3.11 -19.56
N SER A 123 -9.48 -1.95 -19.41
CA SER A 123 -9.29 -1.00 -20.50
C SER A 123 -8.44 -1.60 -21.63
N ARG A 124 -7.38 -2.33 -21.27
CA ARG A 124 -6.54 -3.05 -22.23
C ARG A 124 -7.33 -4.09 -23.02
N TYR A 125 -8.19 -4.84 -22.35
CA TYR A 125 -9.06 -5.81 -23.02
C TYR A 125 -9.98 -5.12 -24.04
N TYR A 126 -10.63 -4.01 -23.65
CA TYR A 126 -11.46 -3.21 -24.54
C TYR A 126 -10.68 -2.69 -25.77
N ILE A 127 -9.50 -2.10 -25.56
CA ILE A 127 -8.66 -1.55 -26.63
C ILE A 127 -8.26 -2.63 -27.63
N LYS A 128 -7.78 -3.79 -27.13
CA LYS A 128 -7.39 -4.92 -27.99
C LYS A 128 -8.55 -5.42 -28.86
N ASN A 129 -9.74 -5.55 -28.28
CA ASN A 129 -10.93 -5.95 -29.02
C ASN A 129 -11.33 -4.91 -30.09
N SER A 130 -11.19 -3.62 -29.78
CA SER A 130 -11.44 -2.54 -30.75
C SER A 130 -10.50 -2.62 -31.95
N ILE A 131 -9.20 -2.87 -31.71
CA ILE A 131 -8.21 -3.05 -32.77
C ILE A 131 -8.55 -4.29 -33.62
N GLN A 132 -8.78 -5.45 -32.98
CA GLN A 132 -9.08 -6.70 -33.67
C GLN A 132 -10.27 -6.58 -34.62
N ARG A 133 -11.35 -5.90 -34.22
CA ARG A 133 -12.53 -5.68 -35.06
C ARG A 133 -12.27 -4.83 -36.32
N ARG A 134 -11.17 -4.08 -36.36
CA ARG A 134 -10.81 -3.20 -37.48
C ARG A 134 -9.82 -3.82 -38.45
N VAL A 135 -9.02 -4.78 -37.97
CA VAL A 135 -7.97 -5.45 -38.76
C VAL A 135 -8.33 -6.89 -39.14
N GLY A 136 -9.38 -7.44 -38.54
CA GLY A 136 -9.92 -8.78 -38.82
C GLY A 136 -11.01 -8.79 -39.89
#